data_AF-A0A849SJA4-F1
#
_entry.id   AF-A0A849SJA4-F1
#
_cell.length_a   1.000
_cell.length_b   1.000
_cell.length_c   1.000
_cell.angle_alpha   90.00
_cell.angle_beta   90.00
_cell.angle_gamma   90.00
#
_symmetry.space_group_name_H-M   'P 1'
#
loop_
_entity.id
_entity.type
_entity.pdbx_description
1 polymer ?
#
loop_
_entity_poly.entity_id
_entity_poly.type
_entity_poly.pdbx_seq_one_letter_code
_entity_poly.pdbx_strand_id
1 'polypeptide(L)'
;MSNYIRSQTTGANQQRSNSKIKHREKGIWQRRYWEHQIRDDIDLQHHVDYIHYNPVKHELVNNVKDWPHSTFHRYVKEGLYAENWGNDFDGKGAFGE
;
A
#
# COMPACT_ATOMS: atom_id res chain seq x y z
N MET A 1 -13.09 1.49 -9.61
CA MET A 1 -13.55 0.50 -8.58
C MET A 1 -13.13 0.86 -7.14
N SER A 2 -13.97 1.61 -6.42
CA SER A 2 -13.70 2.10 -5.05
C SER A 2 -14.27 1.17 -3.97
N ASN A 3 -13.40 0.44 -3.25
CA ASN A 3 -13.72 -0.30 -2.02
C ASN A 3 -12.44 -0.67 -1.25
N TYR A 4 -11.66 0.30 -0.79
CA TYR A 4 -10.51 0.05 0.09
C TYR A 4 -10.28 1.34 0.88
N ILE A 5 -10.79 1.50 2.09
CA ILE A 5 -10.37 0.88 3.34
C ILE A 5 -11.58 1.00 4.29
N ARG A 6 -12.17 -0.11 4.72
CA ARG A 6 -13.03 -0.05 5.92
C ARG A 6 -12.09 0.25 7.08
N SER A 7 -12.06 1.49 7.56
CA SER A 7 -11.31 1.87 8.75
C SER A 7 -11.77 0.97 9.89
N GLN A 8 -10.99 -0.04 10.24
CA GLN A 8 -11.17 -0.78 11.47
C GLN A 8 -10.35 -0.02 12.49
N THR A 9 -11.04 0.74 13.34
CA THR A 9 -10.47 1.45 14.47
C THR A 9 -9.56 0.48 15.23
N THR A 10 -8.25 0.73 15.20
CA THR A 10 -7.23 -0.04 15.93
C THR A 10 -7.29 0.29 17.42
N GLY A 11 -8.40 -0.06 18.06
CA GLY A 11 -8.59 0.04 19.50
C GLY A 11 -8.67 -1.36 20.11
N ALA A 12 -8.04 -1.55 21.26
CA ALA A 12 -8.05 -2.76 22.09
C ALA A 12 -9.45 -3.24 22.55
N ASN A 13 -10.52 -2.62 22.06
CA ASN A 13 -11.90 -2.80 22.50
C ASN A 13 -12.87 -3.14 21.34
N GLN A 14 -12.38 -3.76 20.26
CA GLN A 14 -13.27 -4.34 19.26
C GLN A 14 -13.80 -5.71 19.73
N GLN A 15 -15.12 -5.87 19.71
CA GLN A 15 -15.80 -7.12 20.05
C GLN A 15 -15.33 -8.23 19.11
N ARG A 16 -14.60 -9.22 19.64
CA ARG A 16 -14.06 -10.34 18.87
C ARG A 16 -15.19 -11.30 18.53
N SER A 17 -15.36 -11.64 17.25
CA SER A 17 -16.33 -12.66 16.85
C SER A 17 -15.97 -14.03 17.46
N ASN A 18 -16.97 -14.89 17.66
CA ASN A 18 -16.78 -16.24 18.20
C ASN A 18 -15.72 -17.05 17.44
N SER A 19 -15.63 -16.85 16.11
CA SER A 19 -14.57 -17.46 15.30
C SER A 19 -13.18 -16.92 15.66
N LYS A 20 -13.00 -15.61 15.85
CA LYS A 20 -11.71 -15.03 16.28
C LYS A 20 -11.32 -15.54 17.67
N ILE A 21 -12.28 -15.65 18.59
CA ILE A 21 -12.05 -16.19 19.94
C ILE A 21 -11.62 -17.67 19.86
N LYS A 22 -12.32 -18.48 19.07
CA LYS A 22 -11.99 -19.91 18.86
C LYS A 22 -10.56 -20.11 18.35
N HIS A 23 -10.12 -19.25 17.42
CA HIS A 23 -8.77 -19.30 16.84
C HIS A 23 -7.73 -18.47 17.62
N ARG A 24 -8.08 -17.97 18.82
CA ARG A 24 -7.20 -17.15 19.69
C ARG A 24 -6.61 -15.91 18.99
N GLU A 25 -7.35 -15.38 18.02
CA GLU A 25 -6.93 -14.22 17.25
C GLU A 25 -7.19 -12.93 18.04
N LYS A 26 -6.19 -12.03 18.05
CA LYS A 26 -6.32 -10.68 18.64
C LYS A 26 -7.13 -9.72 17.76
N GLY A 27 -7.45 -10.12 16.52
CA GLY A 27 -8.27 -9.33 15.61
C GLY A 27 -7.57 -8.12 14.97
N ILE A 28 -6.26 -7.96 15.19
CA ILE A 28 -5.41 -6.91 14.60
C ILE A 28 -5.24 -7.13 13.09
N TRP A 29 -4.95 -8.38 12.69
CA TRP A 29 -4.78 -8.74 11.29
C TRP A 29 -6.13 -9.01 10.63
N GLN A 30 -6.30 -8.53 9.40
CA GLN A 30 -7.37 -9.03 8.54
C GLN A 30 -7.09 -10.49 8.20
N ARG A 31 -8.14 -11.32 8.09
CA ARG A 31 -7.99 -12.71 7.67
C ARG A 31 -7.83 -12.77 6.15
N ARG A 32 -6.94 -13.65 5.69
CA ARG A 32 -6.51 -13.78 4.28
C ARG A 32 -5.79 -12.52 3.80
N TYR A 33 -5.25 -12.59 2.60
CA TYR A 33 -4.56 -11.51 1.94
C TYR A 33 -4.94 -11.50 0.46
N TRP A 34 -4.65 -10.39 -0.19
CA TRP A 34 -4.76 -10.28 -1.65
C TRP A 34 -3.48 -10.82 -2.26
N GLU A 35 -3.61 -11.75 -3.20
CA GLU A 35 -2.50 -12.28 -3.97
C GLU A 35 -2.69 -11.94 -5.44
N HIS A 36 -1.60 -11.52 -6.08
CA HIS A 36 -1.51 -11.32 -7.51
C HIS A 36 -0.22 -11.95 -7.99
N GLN A 37 -0.31 -12.83 -8.98
CA GLN A 37 0.86 -13.44 -9.60
C GLN A 37 1.34 -12.53 -10.72
N ILE A 38 2.56 -12.02 -10.57
CA ILE A 38 3.24 -11.21 -11.59
C ILE A 38 3.56 -12.07 -12.80
N ARG A 39 3.18 -11.62 -14.00
CA ARG A 39 3.25 -12.42 -15.23
C ARG A 39 4.37 -12.01 -16.19
N ASP A 40 4.83 -10.78 -16.09
CA ASP A 40 5.86 -10.21 -16.95
C ASP A 40 6.51 -8.98 -16.27
N ASP A 41 7.53 -8.42 -16.94
CA ASP A 41 8.32 -7.30 -16.42
C ASP A 41 7.53 -5.99 -16.35
N ILE A 42 6.54 -5.80 -17.23
CA ILE A 42 5.69 -4.61 -17.23
C ILE A 42 4.75 -4.66 -16.02
N ASP A 43 4.15 -5.82 -15.76
CA ASP A 43 3.31 -6.07 -14.60
C ASP A 43 4.11 -5.88 -13.29
N LEU A 44 5.37 -6.34 -13.26
CA LEU A 44 6.27 -6.08 -12.13
C LEU A 44 6.48 -4.58 -11.92
N GLN A 45 6.84 -3.84 -12.97
CA GLN A 45 7.12 -2.41 -12.88
C GLN A 45 5.90 -1.64 -12.35
N HIS A 46 4.72 -1.91 -12.90
CA HIS A 46 3.48 -1.26 -12.45
C HIS A 46 3.17 -1.56 -10.97
N HIS A 47 3.40 -2.79 -10.51
CA HIS A 47 3.18 -3.13 -9.11
C HIS A 47 4.17 -2.46 -8.17
N VAL A 48 5.44 -2.35 -8.56
CA VAL A 48 6.46 -1.62 -7.77
C VAL A 48 6.12 -0.13 -7.71
N ASP A 49 5.81 0.49 -8.85
CA ASP A 49 5.38 1.90 -8.93
C ASP A 49 4.18 2.14 -8.02
N TYR A 50 3.17 1.27 -8.08
CA TYR A 50 1.99 1.36 -7.22
C TYR A 50 2.34 1.30 -5.73
N ILE A 51 3.21 0.37 -5.33
CA ILE A 51 3.61 0.21 -3.93
C ILE A 51 4.34 1.45 -3.41
N HIS A 52 5.26 2.01 -4.20
CA HIS A 52 6.00 3.22 -3.78
C HIS A 52 5.15 4.48 -3.82
N TYR A 53 4.16 4.56 -4.72
CA TYR A 53 3.25 5.70 -4.81
C TYR A 53 2.12 5.66 -3.76
N ASN A 54 1.80 4.50 -3.17
CA ASN A 54 0.68 4.34 -2.24
C ASN A 54 0.64 5.34 -1.07
N PRO A 55 1.75 5.74 -0.42
CA PRO A 55 1.71 6.76 0.63
C PRO A 55 1.16 8.11 0.16
N VAL A 56 1.46 8.50 -1.09
CA VAL A 56 0.92 9.71 -1.72
C VAL A 56 -0.54 9.51 -2.10
N LYS A 57 -0.86 8.37 -2.74
CA LYS A 57 -2.25 8.00 -3.10
C LYS A 57 -3.20 8.02 -1.89
N HIS A 58 -2.71 7.63 -0.72
CA HIS A 58 -3.46 7.62 0.53
C HIS A 58 -3.26 8.87 1.39
N GLU A 59 -2.70 9.94 0.82
CA GLU A 59 -2.56 11.27 1.44
C GLU A 59 -1.78 11.26 2.77
N LEU A 60 -0.89 10.28 2.96
CA LEU A 60 -0.04 10.19 4.14
C LEU A 60 1.16 11.15 4.05
N VAL A 61 1.61 11.43 2.82
CA VAL A 61 2.70 12.36 2.48
C VAL A 61 2.42 13.05 1.14
N ASN A 62 3.03 14.21 0.91
CA ASN A 62 2.89 14.93 -0.36
C ASN A 62 3.81 14.39 -1.45
N ASN A 63 4.99 13.86 -1.08
CA ASN A 63 5.96 13.32 -2.02
C ASN A 63 6.37 11.90 -1.61
N VAL A 64 6.68 11.05 -2.58
CA VAL A 64 7.09 9.64 -2.32
C VAL A 64 8.34 9.58 -1.43
N LYS A 65 9.30 10.47 -1.66
CA LYS A 65 10.54 10.57 -0.86
C LYS A 65 10.31 10.94 0.61
N ASP A 66 9.17 11.51 0.96
CA ASP A 66 8.90 11.92 2.35
C ASP A 66 8.43 10.72 3.19
N TRP A 67 8.16 9.56 2.58
CA TRP A 67 7.77 8.34 3.28
C TRP A 67 8.99 7.49 3.68
N PRO A 68 9.34 7.36 4.97
CA PRO A 68 10.55 6.64 5.39
C PRO A 68 10.40 5.11 5.37
N HIS A 69 9.16 4.60 5.36
CA HIS A 69 8.85 3.18 5.53
C HIS A 69 8.61 2.47 4.19
N SER A 70 9.52 2.63 3.22
CA SER A 70 9.48 1.92 1.94
C SER A 70 10.88 1.61 1.41
N THR A 71 10.96 0.72 0.42
CA THR A 71 12.19 0.43 -0.31
C THR A 71 12.54 1.49 -1.36
N PHE A 72 11.72 2.53 -1.53
CA PHE A 72 11.94 3.61 -2.51
C PHE A 72 13.33 4.25 -2.37
N HIS A 73 13.75 4.56 -1.14
CA HIS A 73 15.06 5.14 -0.84
C HIS A 73 16.23 4.29 -1.33
N ARG A 74 16.07 2.97 -1.31
CA ARG A 74 17.06 2.04 -1.85
C ARG A 74 17.09 2.09 -3.38
N TYR A 75 15.92 2.14 -4.02
CA TYR A 75 15.79 2.23 -5.48
C TYR A 75 16.37 3.54 -6.02
N VAL A 76 16.21 4.65 -5.30
CA VAL A 76 16.85 5.93 -5.65
C VAL A 76 18.38 5.80 -5.56
N LYS A 77 18.92 5.19 -4.50
CA LYS A 77 20.37 4.99 -4.35
C LYS A 77 20.97 4.07 -5.41
N GLU A 78 20.19 3.11 -5.89
CA GLU A 78 20.56 2.18 -6.96
C GLU A 78 20.35 2.77 -8.37
N GLY A 79 19.81 3.99 -8.48
CA GLY A 79 19.56 4.67 -9.76
C GLY A 79 18.34 4.14 -10.52
N LEU A 80 17.49 3.33 -9.89
CA LEU A 80 16.25 2.80 -10.47
C LEU A 80 15.12 3.84 -10.51
N TYR A 81 15.13 4.78 -9.56
CA TYR A 81 14.22 5.94 -9.56
C TYR A 81 14.99 7.24 -9.45
N ALA A 82 14.41 8.30 -10.02
CA ALA A 82 14.79 9.67 -9.70
C ALA A 82 14.29 10.05 -8.30
N GLU A 83 15.01 10.90 -7.59
CA GLU A 83 14.63 11.33 -6.24
C GLU A 83 13.28 12.09 -6.21
N ASN A 84 12.93 12.76 -7.31
CA ASN A 84 11.67 13.47 -7.51
C ASN A 84 10.60 12.62 -8.23
N TRP A 85 10.83 11.32 -8.40
CA TRP A 85 9.83 10.43 -8.99
C TRP A 85 8.55 10.43 -8.16
N GLY A 86 7.40 10.52 -8.84
CA GLY A 86 6.08 10.57 -8.20
C GLY A 86 5.60 11.95 -7.76
N ASN A 87 6.42 13.00 -7.86
CA ASN A 87 6.04 14.36 -7.46
C ASN A 87 5.06 15.05 -8.44
N ASP A 88 5.10 14.65 -9.71
CA ASP A 88 4.28 15.25 -10.78
C ASP A 88 2.93 14.52 -11.00
N PHE A 89 2.61 13.53 -10.16
CA PHE A 89 1.32 12.84 -10.25
C PHE A 89 0.22 13.72 -9.64
N ASP A 90 -0.40 14.54 -10.49
CA ASP A 90 -1.54 15.42 -10.23
C ASP A 90 -2.86 14.70 -9.89
N GLY A 91 -2.80 13.43 -9.49
CA GLY A 91 -3.97 12.60 -9.21
C GLY A 91 -4.84 12.31 -10.44
N LYS A 92 -4.42 12.69 -11.67
CA LYS A 92 -5.17 12.46 -12.92
C LYS A 92 -4.58 11.37 -13.82
N GLY A 93 -3.48 10.74 -13.40
CA GLY A 93 -2.95 9.55 -14.04
C GLY A 93 -3.82 8.32 -13.76
N ALA A 94 -4.37 7.73 -14.83
CA ALA A 94 -5.30 6.62 -14.81
C ALA A 94 -4.70 5.34 -14.21
N PHE A 95 -4.71 5.22 -12.88
CA PHE A 95 -4.57 3.94 -12.19
C PHE A 95 -5.96 3.42 -11.79
N GLY A 96 -6.62 2.76 -12.74
CA GLY A 96 -7.71 1.82 -12.48
C GLY A 96 -9.04 2.42 -11.99
N GLU A 97 -9.79 3.00 -12.92
CA GLU A 97 -11.24 2.77 -12.97
C GLU A 97 -11.53 1.45 -13.69
#